data_AF-A0A2D1SRH1-F1
#
_entry.id   AF-A0A2D1SRH1-F1
#
_cell.length_a   1.000
_cell.length_b   1.000
_cell.length_c   1.000
_cell.angle_alpha   90.00
_cell.angle_beta   90.00
_cell.angle_gamma   90.00
#
_symmetry.space_group_name_H-M   'P 1'
#
loop_
_entity.id
_entity.type
_entity.pdbx_description
1 polymer ?
#
loop_
_entity_poly.entity_id
_entity_poly.type
_entity_poly.pdbx_seq_one_letter_code
_entity_poly.pdbx_strand_id
1 'polypeptide(L)' 'MVFEYLLGTASGVMGAYYKKYVNPMQSLPSTIVVEQGHEINKDGKVYVHLQEESSQLNISISGTAVYVKDIEIEIE' A
#
# COMPACT_ATOMS: atom_id res chain seq x y z
N MET A 1 -17.58 9.11 -10.30
CA MET A 1 -16.56 8.96 -9.24
C MET A 1 -15.81 7.67 -9.55
N VAL A 2 -14.52 7.76 -9.89
CA VAL A 2 -13.69 6.56 -10.15
C VAL A 2 -13.05 6.19 -8.82
N PHE A 3 -13.39 5.01 -8.29
CA PHE A 3 -12.72 4.45 -7.14
C PHE A 3 -11.53 3.64 -7.63
N GLU A 4 -10.32 4.02 -7.24
CA GLU A 4 -9.19 3.10 -7.36
C GLU A 4 -9.31 2.02 -6.29
N TYR A 5 -9.22 0.77 -6.73
CA TYR A 5 -9.33 -0.39 -5.85
C TYR A 5 -8.16 -0.47 -4.86
N LEU A 6 -6.95 -0.12 -5.30
CA LEU A 6 -5.74 -0.18 -4.52
C LEU A 6 -4.81 0.93 -4.99
N LEU A 7 -4.31 1.78 -4.07
CA LEU A 7 -3.33 2.81 -4.40
C LEU A 7 -2.08 2.67 -3.51
N GLY A 8 -1.02 2.08 -4.08
CA GLY A 8 0.23 1.82 -3.37
C GLY A 8 0.91 3.07 -2.84
N THR A 9 0.91 4.17 -3.61
CA THR A 9 1.53 5.44 -3.20
C THR A 9 0.81 6.07 -2.00
N ALA A 10 -0.52 6.07 -2.00
CA ALA A 10 -1.32 6.52 -0.86
C ALA A 10 -1.11 5.63 0.37
N SER A 11 -0.99 4.32 0.18
CA SER A 11 -0.70 3.37 1.26
C SER A 11 0.65 3.66 1.94
N GLY A 12 1.69 3.99 1.16
CA GLY A 12 2.99 4.41 1.72
C GLY A 12 2.89 5.67 2.57
N VAL A 13 2.15 6.69 2.10
CA VAL A 13 1.87 7.91 2.86
C VAL A 13 1.11 7.60 4.15
N MET A 14 0.14 6.68 4.10
CA MET A 14 -0.60 6.23 5.30
C MET A 14 0.33 5.57 6.32
N GLY A 15 1.31 4.78 5.90
CA GLY A 15 2.32 4.23 6.81
C GLY A 15 3.15 5.31 7.51
N ALA A 16 3.60 6.32 6.75
CA ALA A 16 4.32 7.49 7.30
C ALA A 16 3.48 8.23 8.33
N TYR A 17 2.22 8.50 7.97
CA TYR A 17 1.25 9.21 8.79
C TYR A 17 0.97 8.44 10.08
N TYR A 18 0.74 7.13 9.98
CA TYR A 18 0.48 6.26 11.11
C TYR A 18 1.62 6.31 12.13
N LYS A 19 2.87 6.10 11.68
CA LYS A 19 4.04 6.19 12.56
C LYS A 19 4.24 7.58 13.16
N LYS A 20 3.89 8.65 12.44
CA LYS A 20 4.11 10.02 12.93
C LYS A 20 3.02 10.50 13.90
N TYR A 21 1.77 10.14 13.67
CA TYR A 21 0.63 10.77 14.34
C TYR A 21 -0.28 9.79 15.08
N VAL A 22 -0.36 8.53 14.66
CA VAL A 22 -1.28 7.55 15.25
C VAL A 22 -0.58 6.69 16.29
N ASN A 23 0.61 6.15 15.96
CA ASN A 23 1.43 5.39 16.88
C ASN A 23 2.92 5.80 16.84
N PRO A 24 3.27 6.97 17.43
CA PRO A 24 4.65 7.47 17.48
C PRO A 24 5.63 6.54 18.19
N MET A 25 5.15 5.71 19.12
CA MET A 25 5.98 4.79 19.90
C MET A 25 6.19 3.43 19.23
N GLN A 26 5.60 3.19 18.06
CA GLN A 26 5.80 1.97 17.27
C GLN A 26 7.31 1.73 17.04
N SER A 27 7.84 0.59 17.48
CA SER A 27 9.22 0.21 17.22
C SER A 27 9.47 -0.04 15.72
N LEU A 28 10.64 0.34 15.23
CA LEU A 28 11.09 0.06 13.86
C LEU A 28 12.16 -1.05 13.87
N PRO A 29 12.22 -1.92 12.83
CA PRO A 29 11.34 -1.95 11.67
C PRO A 29 9.93 -2.48 12.02
N SER A 30 8.92 -2.04 11.27
CA SER A 30 7.55 -2.54 11.41
C SER A 30 6.84 -2.64 10.07
N THR A 31 5.79 -3.47 10.01
CA THR A 31 4.94 -3.58 8.83
C THR A 31 3.50 -3.27 9.22
N ILE A 32 2.86 -2.40 8.45
CA ILE A 32 1.45 -2.03 8.59
C ILE A 32 0.72 -2.61 7.39
N VAL A 33 -0.46 -3.18 7.63
CA VAL A 33 -1.35 -3.64 6.56
C VAL A 33 -2.39 -2.56 6.32
N VAL A 34 -2.46 -2.06 5.08
CA VAL A 34 -3.49 -1.13 4.62
C VAL A 34 -4.47 -1.91 3.75
N GLU A 35 -5.74 -1.88 4.14
CA GLU A 35 -6.83 -2.51 3.40
C GLU A 35 -7.63 -1.44 2.63
N GLN A 36 -7.94 -1.70 1.36
CA GLN A 36 -8.70 -0.80 0.50
C GLN A 36 -9.65 -1.57 -0.43
N GLY A 37 -10.80 -0.98 -0.75
CA GLY A 37 -11.70 -1.48 -1.80
C GLY A 37 -12.90 -2.30 -1.33
N HIS A 38 -13.10 -2.45 -0.03
CA HIS A 38 -14.25 -3.17 0.54
C HIS A 38 -15.59 -2.57 0.06
N GLU A 39 -15.66 -1.25 -0.10
CA GLU A 39 -16.83 -0.52 -0.57
C GLU A 39 -17.24 -0.89 -2.01
N ILE A 40 -16.30 -1.39 -2.81
CA ILE A 40 -16.53 -1.85 -4.19
C ILE A 40 -16.43 -3.38 -4.31
N ASN A 41 -16.59 -4.09 -3.19
CA ASN A 41 -16.54 -5.55 -3.07
C ASN A 41 -15.23 -6.17 -3.57
N LYS A 42 -14.12 -5.58 -3.13
CA LYS A 42 -12.78 -6.06 -3.44
C LYS A 42 -11.91 -6.05 -2.18
N ASP A 43 -11.12 -7.10 -1.94
CA ASP A 43 -10.28 -7.27 -0.73
C ASP A 43 -8.82 -6.89 -1.02
N GLY A 44 -8.55 -5.59 -1.13
CA GLY A 44 -7.25 -5.07 -1.53
C GLY A 44 -6.34 -4.89 -0.33
N LYS A 45 -5.13 -5.45 -0.37
CA LYS A 45 -4.16 -5.37 0.73
C LYS A 45 -2.81 -4.89 0.25
N VAL A 46 -2.27 -3.87 0.91
CA VAL A 46 -0.89 -3.39 0.74
C VAL A 46 -0.15 -3.53 2.07
N TYR A 47 1.03 -4.14 2.01
CA TYR A 47 1.95 -4.17 3.14
C TYR A 47 2.88 -2.96 3.04
N VAL A 48 2.90 -2.15 4.09
CA VAL A 48 3.73 -0.94 4.17
C VAL A 48 4.81 -1.20 5.20
N HIS A 49 6.05 -1.28 4.75
CA HIS A 49 7.21 -1.53 5.60
C HIS A 49 7.85 -0.21 5.97
N LEU A 50 8.04 -0.02 7.27
CA LEU A 50 8.66 1.15 7.86
C LEU A 50 10.01 0.76 8.44
N GLN A 51 11.05 1.48 8.06
CA GLN A 51 12.39 1.29 8.56
C GLN A 51 13.04 2.64 8.84
N GLU A 52 13.85 2.73 9.89
CA GLU A 52 14.69 3.90 10.11
C GLU A 52 16.06 3.66 9.49
N GLU A 53 16.48 4.57 8.63
CA GLU A 53 17.76 4.52 7.94
C GLU A 53 18.34 5.93 7.91
N SER A 54 19.56 6.10 8.42
CA SER A 54 20.26 7.41 8.44
C SER A 54 19.41 8.55 9.04
N SER A 55 18.69 8.27 10.14
CA SER A 55 17.77 9.22 10.79
C SER A 55 16.59 9.69 9.93
N GLN A 56 16.28 8.96 8.86
CA GLN A 56 15.09 9.16 8.03
C GLN A 56 14.21 7.92 8.05
N LEU A 57 12.90 8.14 7.90
CA LEU A 57 11.94 7.05 7.77
C LEU A 57 11.92 6.59 6.31
N ASN A 58 12.47 5.41 6.05
CA ASN A 58 12.38 4.71 4.79
C ASN A 58 11.05 3.92 4.74
N ILE A 59 10.35 4.03 3.62
CA ILE A 59 9.05 3.40 3.40
C ILE A 59 9.11 2.61 2.11
N SER A 60 8.80 1.33 2.20
CA SER A 60 8.58 0.47 1.03
C SER A 60 7.20 -0.17 1.12
N ILE A 61 6.66 -0.52 -0.04
CA ILE A 61 5.36 -1.20 -0.14
C ILE A 61 5.52 -2.53 -0.86
N SER A 62 4.74 -3.51 -0.47
CA SER A 62 4.63 -4.78 -1.18
C SER A 62 3.19 -5.24 -1.26
N GLY A 63 2.92 -6.10 -2.24
CA GLY A 63 1.61 -6.65 -2.53
C GLY A 63 1.75 -7.86 -3.43
N THR A 64 0.68 -8.64 -3.54
CA THR A 64 0.61 -9.78 -4.46
C THR A 64 -0.34 -9.44 -5.60
N ALA A 65 -0.03 -9.93 -6.80
CA ALA A 65 -0.89 -9.85 -7.97
C ALA A 65 -1.32 -11.25 -8.40
N VAL A 66 -2.49 -11.34 -9.04
CA VAL A 66 -3.03 -12.59 -9.60
C VAL A 66 -3.28 -12.36 -11.08
N TYR A 67 -2.82 -13.29 -11.91
CA TYR A 67 -3.12 -13.29 -13.34
C TYR A 67 -4.63 -13.45 -13.57
N VAL A 68 -5.20 -12.61 -14.43
CA VAL A 68 -6.64 -12.67 -14.75
C VAL A 68 -6.86 -13.25 -16.13
N LYS A 69 -6.24 -12.66 -17.15
CA LYS A 69 -6.31 -13.11 -18.54
C LYS A 69 -5.30 -12.36 -19.38
N ASP A 70 -4.97 -12.93 -20.53
CA ASP A 70 -4.36 -12.22 -21.64
C ASP A 70 -5.45 -11.65 -22.56
N ILE A 71 -5.11 -10.56 -23.25
CA ILE A 71 -5.91 -10.01 -24.33
C ILE A 71 -5.01 -9.77 -25.55
N GLU A 72 -5.48 -10.15 -26.73
CA GLU A 72 -4.86 -9.77 -28.00
C GLU A 72 -5.50 -8.46 -28.47
N ILE A 73 -4.67 -7.50 -28.86
CA ILE A 73 -5.12 -6.19 -29.36
C ILE A 73 -4.58 -6.05 -30.79
N GLU A 74 -5.46 -6.07 -31.78
CA GLU A 74 -5.13 -5.66 -33.15
C GLU A 74 -5.29 -4.14 -33.26
N ILE A 75 -4.31 -3.48 -33.88
CA ILE A 75 -4.29 -2.04 -34.10
C ILE A 75 -4.22 -1.81 -35.62
N GLU A 76 -5.12 -0.96 -36.14
CA GLU A 76 -5.14 -0.54 -37.56
C GLU A 76 -4.00 0.41 -37.93
#